data_AF-A0A484M7W1-F1
#
_entry.id   AF-A0A484M7W1-F1
#
_cell.length_a   1.000
_cell.length_b   1.000
_cell.length_c   1.000
_cell.angle_alpha   90.00
_cell.angle_beta   90.00
_cell.angle_gamma   90.00
#
_symmetry.space_group_name_H-M   'P 1'
#
loop_
_entity.id
_entity.type
_entity.pdbx_description
1 polymer ?
#
loop_
_entity_poly.entity_id
_entity_poly.type
_entity_poly.pdbx_seq_one_letter_code
_entity_poly.pdbx_strand_id
1 'polypeptide(L)'
;MTHEELVASNAALQAQVDYLAKQIAKLTKQKLAMLQSSDDEEDASSSATIRTKAQDKSGSDFKVDIPIFEGKNDPDEFLEWLETVERVFDFKEVSDKKKVKLVALKFRKYASTWWSNIKTKRSRDEKPPVDTWQKMKTLLKKKFLPTEYVRENFARLQTLRQSSKSVEDYTREFEELLLRCNLQENEEQTFV
;
A
#
# COMPACT_ATOMS: atom_id res chain seq x y z
N MET A 1 -39.76 13.68 53.09
CA MET A 1 -38.89 12.51 52.88
C MET A 1 -38.01 12.41 54.10
N THR A 2 -38.28 11.45 54.98
CA THR A 2 -37.50 11.29 56.22
C THR A 2 -36.10 10.80 55.87
N HIS A 3 -35.10 11.09 56.70
CA HIS A 3 -33.73 10.61 56.52
C HIS A 3 -33.68 9.08 56.33
N GLU A 4 -34.61 8.37 56.97
CA GLU A 4 -34.78 6.92 56.88
C GLU A 4 -35.25 6.44 55.50
N GLU A 5 -36.18 7.15 54.86
CA GLU A 5 -36.63 6.87 53.49
C GLU A 5 -35.49 7.08 52.47
N LEU A 6 -34.65 8.09 52.68
CA LEU A 6 -33.50 8.38 51.81
C LEU A 6 -32.41 7.31 51.92
N VAL A 7 -32.16 6.82 53.13
CA VAL A 7 -31.22 5.71 53.38
C VAL A 7 -31.72 4.40 52.77
N ALA A 8 -33.02 4.10 52.93
CA ALA A 8 -33.64 2.91 52.33
C ALA A 8 -33.60 2.96 50.79
N SER A 9 -33.86 4.13 50.19
CA SER A 9 -33.77 4.33 48.74
C SER A 9 -32.35 4.16 48.21
N ASN A 10 -31.36 4.72 48.91
CA ASN A 10 -29.94 4.55 48.55
C ASN A 10 -29.48 3.09 48.67
N ALA A 11 -29.92 2.36 49.70
CA ALA A 11 -29.61 0.95 49.85
C ALA A 11 -30.23 0.10 48.71
N ALA A 12 -31.46 0.42 48.29
CA ALA A 12 -32.12 -0.24 47.17
C ALA A 12 -31.40 0.04 45.83
N LEU A 13 -30.98 1.28 45.60
CA LEU A 13 -30.17 1.67 44.43
C LEU A 13 -28.81 0.94 44.41
N GLN A 14 -28.14 0.84 45.55
CA GLN A 14 -26.88 0.10 45.66
C GLN A 14 -27.06 -1.38 45.34
N ALA A 15 -28.12 -2.02 45.86
CA ALA A 15 -28.43 -3.40 45.54
C ALA A 15 -28.72 -3.62 44.05
N GLN A 16 -29.33 -2.64 43.38
CA GLN A 16 -29.58 -2.68 41.94
C GLN A 16 -28.28 -2.54 41.13
N VAL A 17 -27.35 -1.69 41.54
CA VAL A 17 -26.02 -1.56 40.94
C VAL A 17 -25.24 -2.88 41.06
N ASP A 18 -25.25 -3.50 42.24
CA ASP A 18 -24.56 -4.76 42.47
C ASP A 18 -25.16 -5.90 41.65
N TYR A 19 -26.48 -5.89 41.45
CA TYR A 19 -27.16 -6.85 40.58
C TYR A 19 -26.73 -6.68 39.11
N LEU A 20 -26.71 -5.45 38.60
CA LEU A 20 -26.27 -5.16 37.23
C LEU A 20 -24.80 -5.53 37.03
N ALA A 21 -23.93 -5.26 38.01
CA ALA A 21 -22.52 -5.64 37.97
C ALA A 21 -22.35 -7.17 37.82
N LYS A 22 -23.14 -7.96 38.55
CA LYS A 22 -23.15 -9.42 38.43
C LYS A 22 -23.64 -9.90 37.06
N GLN A 23 -24.65 -9.26 36.47
CA GLN A 23 -25.13 -9.59 35.12
C GLN A 23 -24.08 -9.28 34.05
N ILE A 24 -23.39 -8.13 34.14
CA ILE A 24 -22.30 -7.77 33.22
C ILE A 24 -21.14 -8.78 33.31
N ALA A 25 -20.77 -9.20 34.51
CA ALA A 25 -19.73 -10.22 34.70
C ALA A 25 -20.12 -11.57 34.06
N LYS A 26 -21.38 -11.98 34.21
CA LYS A 26 -21.92 -13.20 33.59
C LYS A 26 -21.90 -13.13 32.05
N LEU A 27 -22.39 -12.03 31.48
CA LEU A 27 -22.37 -11.78 30.03
C LEU A 27 -20.94 -11.73 29.47
N THR A 28 -20.02 -11.12 30.21
CA THR A 28 -18.60 -11.03 29.82
C THR A 28 -17.95 -12.42 29.79
N LYS A 29 -18.23 -13.27 30.79
CA LYS A 29 -17.76 -14.66 30.82
C LYS A 29 -18.37 -15.49 29.68
N GLN A 30 -19.65 -15.30 29.37
CA GLN A 30 -20.32 -15.99 28.26
C GLN A 30 -19.79 -15.54 26.89
N LYS A 31 -19.51 -14.24 26.72
CA LYS A 31 -18.88 -13.69 25.51
C LYS A 31 -17.46 -14.21 25.33
N LEU A 32 -16.69 -14.33 26.41
CA LEU A 32 -15.33 -14.89 26.36
C LEU A 32 -15.34 -16.37 25.97
N ALA A 33 -16.28 -17.15 26.52
CA ALA A 33 -16.46 -18.55 26.15
C ALA A 33 -16.88 -18.74 24.67
N MET A 34 -17.77 -17.87 24.16
CA MET A 34 -18.16 -17.88 22.74
C MET A 34 -17.02 -17.48 21.80
N LEU A 35 -16.10 -16.60 22.24
CA LEU A 35 -14.92 -16.25 21.45
C LEU A 35 -13.85 -17.35 21.44
N GLN A 36 -13.86 -18.24 22.44
CA GLN A 36 -12.92 -19.35 22.55
C GLN A 36 -13.38 -20.62 21.81
N SER A 37 -14.65 -20.73 21.41
CA SER A 37 -15.18 -21.89 20.68
C SER A 37 -15.10 -21.77 19.15
N SER A 38 -14.28 -20.83 18.63
CA SER A 38 -14.10 -20.61 17.18
C SER A 38 -12.72 -21.01 16.67
N ASP A 39 -11.85 -21.57 17.52
CA ASP A 39 -10.45 -21.89 17.19
C ASP A 39 -10.09 -23.35 17.54
N ASP A 40 -10.94 -24.32 17.15
CA ASP A 40 -10.51 -25.73 17.14
C ASP A 40 -10.90 -26.41 15.80
N GLU A 41 -9.85 -26.87 15.11
CA GLU A 41 -9.77 -27.76 13.93
C GLU A 41 -9.90 -27.14 12.51
N GLU A 42 -8.78 -26.60 11.99
CA GLU A 42 -8.07 -27.26 10.86
C GLU A 42 -6.56 -26.97 10.89
N ASP A 43 -5.84 -28.06 10.62
CA ASP A 43 -4.40 -28.28 10.66
C ASP A 43 -3.64 -27.57 9.51
N ALA A 44 -2.31 -27.47 9.64
CA ALA A 44 -1.31 -26.96 8.69
C ALA A 44 -0.92 -25.45 8.68
N SER A 45 -0.06 -25.09 9.64
CA SER A 45 1.16 -24.25 9.48
C SER A 45 1.10 -22.90 8.75
N SER A 46 1.04 -21.77 9.50
CA SER A 46 2.06 -20.70 9.52
C SER A 46 1.65 -19.45 10.33
N SER A 47 2.22 -19.34 11.54
CA SER A 47 2.83 -18.15 12.16
C SER A 47 2.10 -16.79 12.27
N ALA A 48 1.62 -16.54 13.49
CA ALA A 48 1.90 -15.38 14.34
C ALA A 48 1.40 -13.97 13.96
N THR A 49 0.31 -13.60 14.63
CA THR A 49 -0.02 -12.29 15.22
C THR A 49 1.12 -11.25 15.35
N ILE A 50 0.90 -10.04 14.84
CA ILE A 50 1.28 -8.79 15.53
C ILE A 50 0.18 -7.74 15.31
N ARG A 51 -0.80 -7.69 16.23
CA ARG A 51 -1.54 -6.45 16.53
C ARG A 51 -0.62 -5.59 17.39
N THR A 52 0.07 -4.62 16.79
CA THR A 52 0.77 -3.58 17.54
C THR A 52 -0.04 -2.29 17.52
N LYS A 53 -0.51 -1.94 18.72
CA LYS A 53 -0.70 -0.61 19.32
C LYS A 53 -1.28 0.53 18.46
N ALA A 54 -2.40 1.05 18.95
CA ALA A 54 -2.94 2.37 18.68
C ALA A 54 -1.94 3.48 19.03
N GLN A 55 -1.58 4.26 18.02
CA GLN A 55 -1.10 5.65 17.97
C GLN A 55 -1.17 5.96 16.46
N ASP A 56 -1.91 6.94 15.94
CA ASP A 56 -1.98 8.33 16.35
C ASP A 56 -3.27 8.93 15.76
N LYS A 57 -4.02 9.72 16.55
CA LYS A 57 -5.12 10.57 16.06
C LYS A 57 -4.62 12.01 16.13
N SER A 58 -3.98 12.49 15.07
CA SER A 58 -4.03 13.90 14.66
C SER A 58 -3.27 14.10 13.35
N GLY A 59 -4.01 14.20 12.26
CA GLY A 59 -3.54 14.59 10.95
C GLY A 59 -4.72 14.48 10.02
N SER A 60 -5.11 15.58 9.37
CA SER A 60 -6.13 15.61 8.33
C SER A 60 -6.13 14.29 7.55
N ASP A 61 -7.23 13.51 7.60
CA ASP A 61 -7.40 12.20 6.98
C ASP A 61 -7.48 12.34 5.45
N PHE A 62 -6.44 12.93 4.86
CA PHE A 62 -6.22 12.94 3.43
C PHE A 62 -5.86 11.49 3.08
N LYS A 63 -6.89 10.73 2.69
CA LYS A 63 -6.77 9.35 2.26
C LYS A 63 -6.05 9.31 0.92
N VAL A 64 -4.73 9.39 0.97
CA VAL A 64 -3.88 9.08 -0.17
C VAL A 64 -3.96 7.57 -0.39
N ASP A 65 -4.39 7.12 -1.55
CA ASP A 65 -4.41 5.69 -1.88
C ASP A 65 -3.37 5.38 -2.95
N ILE A 66 -2.88 4.14 -2.93
CA ILE A 66 -1.92 3.68 -3.94
C ILE A 66 -2.71 3.42 -5.23
N PRO A 67 -2.31 4.01 -6.37
CA PRO A 67 -3.01 3.84 -7.63
C PRO A 67 -2.92 2.38 -8.12
N ILE A 68 -3.97 1.95 -8.83
CA ILE A 68 -4.01 0.63 -9.47
C ILE A 68 -3.09 0.61 -10.68
N PHE A 69 -2.40 -0.50 -10.91
CA PHE A 69 -1.65 -0.74 -12.14
C PHE A 69 -2.12 -1.99 -12.85
N GLU A 70 -2.52 -1.82 -14.11
CA GLU A 70 -3.03 -2.92 -14.94
C GLU A 70 -1.92 -3.63 -15.74
N GLY A 71 -0.75 -3.00 -15.89
CA GLY A 71 0.36 -3.53 -16.67
C GLY A 71 0.23 -3.30 -18.18
N LYS A 72 -0.21 -2.12 -18.61
CA LYS A 72 -0.21 -1.77 -20.04
C LYS A 72 1.23 -1.64 -20.57
N ASN A 73 1.41 -1.80 -21.88
CA ASN A 73 2.69 -1.60 -22.55
C ASN A 73 2.89 -0.12 -22.92
N ASP A 74 2.66 0.77 -21.95
CA ASP A 74 2.89 2.20 -22.09
C ASP A 74 3.93 2.61 -21.04
N PRO A 75 5.17 2.93 -21.46
CA PRO A 75 6.22 3.34 -20.54
C PRO A 75 5.93 4.64 -19.81
N ASP A 76 5.22 5.59 -20.45
CA ASP A 76 4.88 6.88 -19.84
C ASP A 76 3.90 6.66 -18.69
N GLU A 77 2.84 5.88 -18.94
CA GLU A 77 1.84 5.52 -17.91
C GLU A 77 2.51 4.74 -16.75
N PHE A 78 3.46 3.86 -17.06
CA PHE A 78 4.20 3.12 -16.04
C PHE A 78 5.07 4.04 -15.17
N LEU A 79 5.79 4.99 -15.77
CA LEU A 79 6.65 5.93 -15.04
C LEU A 79 5.82 6.88 -14.17
N GLU A 80 4.73 7.43 -14.70
CA GLU A 80 3.81 8.29 -13.95
C GLU A 80 3.19 7.53 -12.76
N TRP A 81 2.75 6.29 -13.00
CA TRP A 81 2.23 5.43 -11.94
C TRP A 81 3.30 5.19 -10.87
N LEU A 82 4.53 4.83 -11.27
CA LEU A 82 5.62 4.53 -10.35
C LEU A 82 5.98 5.76 -9.49
N GLU A 83 6.08 6.94 -10.11
CA GLU A 83 6.36 8.19 -9.41
C GLU A 83 5.24 8.54 -8.41
N THR A 84 3.99 8.35 -8.81
CA THR A 84 2.84 8.55 -7.92
C THR A 84 2.90 7.61 -6.71
N VAL A 85 3.27 6.35 -6.91
CA VAL A 85 3.46 5.39 -5.80
C VAL A 85 4.58 5.82 -4.86
N GLU A 86 5.70 6.34 -5.38
CA GLU A 86 6.79 6.86 -4.55
C GLU A 86 6.34 8.04 -3.70
N ARG A 87 5.67 9.03 -4.30
CA ARG A 87 5.10 10.18 -3.59
C ARG A 87 4.14 9.74 -2.47
N VAL A 88 3.32 8.71 -2.71
CA VAL A 88 2.41 8.13 -1.70
C VAL A 88 3.21 7.50 -0.55
N PHE A 89 4.29 6.79 -0.84
CA PHE A 89 5.12 6.16 0.18
C PHE A 89 5.94 7.14 1.00
N ASP A 90 6.43 8.20 0.38
CA ASP A 90 7.15 9.28 1.05
C ASP A 90 6.21 10.05 1.98
N PHE A 91 4.98 10.33 1.54
CA PHE A 91 3.97 10.98 2.37
C PHE A 91 3.55 10.13 3.59
N LYS A 92 3.51 8.80 3.45
CA LYS A 92 3.02 7.89 4.50
C LYS A 92 4.11 7.23 5.35
N GLU A 93 5.39 7.49 5.07
CA GLU A 93 6.55 6.88 5.75
C GLU A 93 6.44 5.35 5.91
N VAL A 94 6.04 4.66 4.84
CA VAL A 94 5.76 3.21 4.88
C VAL A 94 7.05 2.40 4.89
N SER A 95 7.15 1.37 5.75
CA SER A 95 8.30 0.46 5.74
C SER A 95 8.38 -0.41 4.47
N ASP A 96 9.59 -0.73 4.01
CA ASP A 96 9.85 -1.43 2.75
C ASP A 96 9.07 -2.75 2.57
N LYS A 97 9.02 -3.58 3.61
CA LYS A 97 8.25 -4.84 3.59
C LYS A 97 6.75 -4.61 3.40
N LYS A 98 6.22 -3.49 3.91
CA LYS A 98 4.83 -3.09 3.71
C LYS A 98 4.61 -2.50 2.31
N LYS A 99 5.56 -1.73 1.78
CA LYS A 99 5.50 -1.15 0.41
C LYS A 99 5.24 -2.24 -0.64
N VAL A 100 6.03 -3.33 -0.60
CA VAL A 100 5.89 -4.45 -1.55
C VAL A 100 4.50 -5.09 -1.49
N LYS A 101 3.99 -5.36 -0.27
CA LYS A 101 2.66 -5.96 -0.08
C LYS A 101 1.54 -5.05 -0.59
N LEU A 102 1.64 -3.75 -0.30
CA LEU A 102 0.65 -2.77 -0.72
C LEU A 102 0.58 -2.62 -2.24
N VAL A 103 1.73 -2.52 -2.91
CA VAL A 103 1.77 -2.43 -4.38
C VAL A 103 1.30 -3.73 -5.02
N ALA A 104 1.70 -4.88 -4.47
CA ALA A 104 1.23 -6.18 -4.96
C ALA A 104 -0.31 -6.30 -4.94
N LEU A 105 -0.98 -5.70 -3.94
CA LEU A 105 -2.45 -5.69 -3.84
C LEU A 105 -3.12 -4.80 -4.90
N LYS A 106 -2.38 -3.82 -5.42
CA LYS A 106 -2.84 -2.84 -6.41
C LYS A 106 -2.60 -3.27 -7.86
N PHE A 107 -1.93 -4.39 -8.08
CA PHE A 107 -1.84 -4.97 -9.41
C PHE A 107 -3.16 -5.59 -9.85
N ARG A 108 -3.52 -5.33 -11.10
CA ARG A 108 -4.69 -5.89 -11.77
C ARG A 108 -4.29 -6.43 -13.14
N LYS A 109 -5.19 -7.19 -13.77
CA LYS A 109 -5.03 -7.72 -15.13
C LYS A 109 -3.63 -8.31 -15.36
N TYR A 110 -2.91 -7.82 -16.36
CA TYR A 110 -1.61 -8.34 -16.76
C TYR A 110 -0.54 -8.17 -15.68
N ALA A 111 -0.51 -7.05 -14.97
CA ALA A 111 0.42 -6.84 -13.86
C ALA A 111 0.24 -7.88 -12.74
N SER A 112 -1.00 -8.25 -12.42
CA SER A 112 -1.29 -9.27 -11.39
C SER A 112 -0.76 -10.66 -11.80
N THR A 113 -1.01 -11.06 -13.06
CA THR A 113 -0.50 -12.32 -13.61
C THR A 113 1.02 -12.34 -13.63
N TRP A 114 1.65 -11.25 -14.07
CA TRP A 114 3.10 -11.11 -14.07
C TRP A 114 3.69 -11.23 -12.66
N TRP A 115 3.12 -10.54 -11.68
CA TRP A 115 3.62 -10.57 -10.31
C TRP A 115 3.51 -11.97 -9.68
N SER A 116 2.39 -12.66 -9.92
CA SER A 116 2.22 -14.06 -9.49
C SER A 116 3.28 -14.98 -10.11
N ASN A 117 3.52 -14.86 -11.42
CA ASN A 117 4.57 -15.62 -12.10
C ASN A 117 5.97 -15.33 -11.53
N ILE A 118 6.27 -14.08 -11.19
CA ILE A 118 7.55 -13.71 -10.54
C ILE A 118 7.71 -14.40 -9.19
N LYS A 119 6.66 -14.47 -8.36
CA LYS A 119 6.70 -15.19 -7.09
C LYS A 119 6.92 -16.69 -7.29
N THR A 120 6.16 -17.32 -8.19
CA THR A 120 6.28 -18.75 -8.50
C THR A 120 7.65 -19.11 -9.04
N LYS A 121 8.16 -18.33 -10.01
CA LYS A 121 9.48 -18.55 -10.61
C LYS A 121 10.59 -18.46 -9.57
N ARG A 122 10.53 -17.48 -8.66
CA ARG A 122 11.53 -17.36 -7.59
C ARG A 122 11.47 -18.52 -6.60
N SER A 123 10.27 -18.95 -6.22
CA SER A 123 10.10 -20.10 -5.33
C SER A 123 10.71 -21.37 -5.94
N ARG A 124 10.48 -21.59 -7.24
CA ARG A 124 11.04 -22.74 -7.97
C ARG A 124 12.57 -22.65 -8.10
N ASP A 125 13.10 -21.45 -8.29
CA ASP A 125 14.54 -21.20 -8.40
C ASP A 125 15.24 -21.12 -7.01
N GLU A 126 14.55 -21.44 -5.90
CA GLU A 126 15.03 -21.34 -4.52
C GLU A 126 15.59 -19.94 -4.14
N LYS A 127 15.07 -18.90 -4.78
CA LYS A 127 15.48 -17.51 -4.53
C LYS A 127 14.67 -16.89 -3.40
N PRO A 128 15.26 -15.99 -2.60
CA PRO A 128 14.51 -15.27 -1.57
C PRO A 128 13.35 -14.47 -2.17
N PRO A 129 12.23 -14.32 -1.44
CA PRO A 129 11.10 -13.53 -1.87
C PRO A 129 11.51 -12.06 -2.07
N VAL A 130 10.72 -11.33 -2.85
CA VAL A 130 10.89 -9.88 -2.97
C VAL A 130 10.31 -9.24 -1.72
N ASP A 131 11.16 -8.73 -0.85
CA ASP A 131 10.77 -8.12 0.42
C ASP A 131 11.16 -6.64 0.56
N THR A 132 11.96 -6.13 -0.38
CA THR A 132 12.37 -4.72 -0.47
C THR A 132 11.70 -4.01 -1.63
N TRP A 133 11.34 -2.75 -1.42
CA TRP A 133 10.70 -1.93 -2.45
C TRP A 133 11.64 -1.71 -3.62
N GLN A 134 12.92 -1.43 -3.34
CA GLN A 134 13.96 -1.28 -4.36
C GLN A 134 14.03 -2.48 -5.31
N LYS A 135 13.99 -3.71 -4.77
CA LYS A 135 14.02 -4.92 -5.61
C LYS A 135 12.77 -5.05 -6.47
N MET A 136 11.60 -4.68 -5.94
CA MET A 136 10.36 -4.67 -6.70
C MET A 136 10.42 -3.66 -7.86
N LYS A 137 10.93 -2.45 -7.61
CA LYS A 137 11.13 -1.41 -8.65
C LYS A 137 12.02 -1.89 -9.78
N THR A 138 13.16 -2.51 -9.48
CA THR A 138 14.05 -3.05 -10.52
C THR A 138 13.33 -4.06 -11.42
N LEU A 139 12.49 -4.92 -10.85
CA LEU A 139 11.73 -5.91 -11.62
C LEU A 139 10.62 -5.26 -12.46
N LEU A 140 9.94 -4.27 -11.90
CA LEU A 140 8.92 -3.50 -12.57
C LEU A 140 9.50 -2.78 -13.79
N LYS A 141 10.59 -2.01 -13.60
CA LYS A 141 11.30 -1.34 -14.71
C LYS A 141 11.75 -2.33 -15.75
N LYS A 142 12.41 -3.43 -15.34
CA LYS A 142 12.82 -4.49 -16.28
C LYS A 142 11.67 -5.09 -17.10
N LYS A 143 10.43 -5.08 -16.58
CA LYS A 143 9.28 -5.67 -17.28
C LYS A 143 8.48 -4.67 -18.12
N PHE A 144 8.34 -3.44 -17.64
CA PHE A 144 7.40 -2.45 -18.16
C PHE A 144 8.08 -1.23 -18.80
N LEU A 145 9.39 -1.10 -18.66
CA LEU A 145 10.20 -0.07 -19.33
C LEU A 145 11.04 -0.72 -20.43
N PRO A 146 10.71 -0.53 -21.72
CA PRO A 146 11.52 -1.01 -22.84
C PRO A 146 12.92 -0.40 -22.81
N THR A 147 13.93 -1.18 -23.19
CA THR A 147 15.31 -0.71 -23.28
C THR A 147 15.49 0.39 -24.32
N GLU A 148 14.64 0.41 -25.35
CA GLU A 148 14.70 1.37 -26.45
C GLU A 148 13.99 2.69 -26.14
N TYR A 149 13.23 2.77 -25.05
CA TYR A 149 12.39 3.92 -24.72
C TYR A 149 13.20 5.24 -24.66
N VAL A 150 14.40 5.22 -24.06
CA VAL A 150 15.29 6.40 -24.01
C VAL A 150 15.70 6.83 -25.40
N ARG A 151 16.15 5.86 -26.21
CA ARG A 151 16.61 6.12 -27.58
C ARG A 151 15.48 6.67 -28.43
N GLU A 152 14.26 6.18 -28.24
CA GLU A 152 13.06 6.69 -28.91
C GLU A 152 12.73 8.12 -28.48
N ASN A 153 12.81 8.44 -27.18
CA ASN A 153 12.62 9.82 -26.70
C ASN A 153 13.70 10.77 -27.24
N PHE A 154 14.97 10.36 -27.26
CA PHE A 154 16.04 11.16 -27.87
C PHE A 154 15.84 11.36 -29.37
N ALA A 155 15.45 10.31 -30.11
CA ALA A 155 15.15 10.42 -31.53
C ALA A 155 13.97 11.36 -31.77
N ARG A 156 12.91 11.29 -30.95
CA ARG A 156 11.78 12.23 -30.98
C ARG A 156 12.24 13.66 -30.71
N LEU A 157 13.09 13.88 -29.70
CA LEU A 157 13.65 15.19 -29.38
C LEU A 157 14.46 15.79 -30.55
N GLN A 158 15.33 14.99 -31.17
CA GLN A 158 16.14 15.43 -32.32
C GLN A 158 15.30 15.75 -33.56
N THR A 159 14.22 14.99 -33.77
CA THR A 159 13.32 15.15 -34.92
C THR A 159 12.16 16.10 -34.65
N LEU A 160 12.03 16.62 -33.41
CA LEU A 160 10.96 17.54 -33.03
C LEU A 160 11.05 18.82 -33.87
N ARG A 161 9.92 19.21 -34.47
CA ARG A 161 9.75 20.45 -35.23
C ARG A 161 8.41 21.06 -34.86
N GLN A 162 8.34 22.39 -34.78
CA GLN A 162 7.11 23.10 -34.46
C GLN A 162 6.00 22.83 -35.49
N SER A 163 6.32 22.86 -36.78
CA SER A 163 5.35 22.66 -37.86
C SER A 163 4.11 23.58 -37.69
N SER A 164 2.91 23.01 -37.59
CA SER A 164 1.64 23.71 -37.39
C SER A 164 1.26 23.96 -35.92
N LYS A 165 2.10 23.54 -34.95
CA LYS A 165 1.84 23.72 -33.52
C LYS A 165 2.09 25.18 -33.11
N SER A 166 1.37 25.63 -32.07
CA SER A 166 1.70 26.90 -31.42
C SER A 166 3.12 26.84 -30.83
N VAL A 167 3.75 28.00 -30.63
CA VAL A 167 5.07 28.07 -29.97
C VAL A 167 4.98 27.46 -28.58
N GLU A 168 3.90 27.72 -27.84
CA GLU A 168 3.68 27.20 -26.49
C GLU A 168 3.62 25.67 -26.46
N ASP A 169 2.83 25.06 -27.33
CA ASP A 169 2.70 23.59 -27.38
C ASP A 169 4.01 22.91 -27.78
N TYR A 170 4.74 23.51 -28.73
CA TYR A 170 6.06 23.02 -29.12
C TYR A 170 7.07 23.11 -27.98
N THR A 171 7.13 24.25 -27.28
CA THR A 171 8.03 24.45 -26.14
C THR A 171 7.73 23.45 -25.03
N ARG A 172 6.43 23.23 -24.71
CA ARG A 172 6.03 22.25 -23.71
C ARG A 172 6.48 20.83 -24.07
N GLU A 173 6.24 20.38 -25.30
CA GLU A 173 6.66 19.05 -25.75
C GLU A 173 8.19 18.90 -25.75
N PHE A 174 8.91 19.95 -26.14
CA PHE A 174 10.38 19.97 -26.10
C PHE A 174 10.89 19.81 -24.66
N GLU A 175 10.34 20.57 -23.71
CA GLU A 175 10.69 20.50 -22.29
C GLU A 175 10.35 19.13 -21.68
N GLU A 176 9.18 18.58 -21.98
CA GLU A 176 8.77 17.25 -21.52
C GLU A 176 9.71 16.16 -22.03
N LEU A 177 10.06 16.17 -23.31
CA LEU A 177 11.01 15.21 -23.89
C LEU A 177 12.41 15.36 -23.26
N LEU A 178 12.85 16.59 -23.02
CA LEU A 178 14.13 16.86 -22.36
C LEU A 178 14.16 16.31 -20.93
N LEU A 179 13.11 16.56 -20.15
CA LEU A 179 12.98 16.04 -18.78
C LEU A 179 12.95 14.51 -18.76
N ARG A 180 12.23 13.86 -19.68
CA ARG A 180 12.17 12.39 -19.78
C ARG A 180 13.53 11.77 -20.10
N CYS A 181 14.29 12.36 -21.02
CA CYS A 181 15.65 11.93 -21.32
C CYS A 181 16.56 12.05 -20.07
N ASN A 182 16.47 13.17 -19.34
CA ASN A 182 17.29 13.43 -18.15
C ASN A 182 16.90 12.56 -16.93
N LEU A 183 15.62 12.25 -16.75
CA LEU A 183 15.16 11.40 -15.65
C LEU A 183 15.75 9.99 -15.70
N GLN A 184 16.13 9.50 -16.89
CA GLN A 184 16.68 8.16 -17.05
C GLN A 184 18.21 8.09 -17.01
N GLU A 185 18.94 9.15 -17.40
CA GLU A 185 20.41 9.20 -17.23
C GLU A 185 20.83 9.07 -15.74
N ASN A 186 19.98 9.54 -14.82
CA ASN A 186 20.24 9.48 -13.37
C ASN A 186 20.09 8.07 -12.76
N GLU A 187 19.49 7.10 -13.45
CA GLU A 187 19.32 5.73 -12.92
C GLU A 187 20.30 4.71 -13.53
N GLU A 188 20.87 5.02 -14.69
CA GLU A 188 21.78 4.12 -15.42
C GLU A 188 23.27 4.36 -15.08
N GLN A 189 23.60 5.40 -14.31
CA GLN A 189 24.96 5.61 -13.80
C GLN A 189 25.22 4.83 -12.50
N THR A 190 25.30 3.51 -12.62
CA THR A 190 26.19 2.72 -11.77
C THR A 190 27.10 1.92 -12.70
N PHE A 191 28.05 2.63 -13.32
CA PHE A 191 29.20 1.97 -13.92
C PHE A 191 30.10 1.48 -12.77
N VAL A 192 30.32 0.17 -12.77
CA VAL A 192 31.29 -0.57 -11.94
C VAL A 192 32.71 -0.08 -12.23
#